data_AF-A0A0W7WIH6-F1
#
_entry.id   AF-A0A0W7WIH6-F1
#
_cell.length_a   1.000
_cell.length_b   1.000
_cell.length_c   1.000
_cell.angle_alpha   90.00
_cell.angle_beta   90.00
_cell.angle_gamma   90.00
#
_symmetry.space_group_name_H-M   'P 1'
#
loop_
_entity.id
_entity.type
_entity.pdbx_description
1 polymer ?
#
loop_
_entity_poly.entity_id
_entity_poly.type
_entity_poly.pdbx_seq_one_letter_code
_entity_poly.pdbx_strand_id
1 'polypeptide(L)' 'MSHRHVGSLHAPDAEMAIKNARDVYTRRNEGVSIWVVEARHIAASSPSDKGPLYEPSESKVYRHPTFFDIPEDVGAM' A
#
# COMPACT_ATOMS: atom_id res chain seq x y z
N MET A 1 -8.72 -11.43 11.14
CA MET A 1 -7.68 -10.62 11.83
C MET A 1 -6.55 -10.35 10.84
N SER A 2 -5.93 -9.17 10.90
CA SER A 2 -4.83 -8.79 10.01
C SER A 2 -3.68 -8.19 10.81
N HIS A 3 -2.44 -8.44 10.38
CA HIS A 3 -1.28 -7.71 10.88
C HIS A 3 -1.42 -6.22 10.52
N ARG A 4 -0.91 -5.35 11.40
CA ARG A 4 -0.83 -3.91 11.18
C ARG A 4 0.61 -3.46 11.37
N HIS A 5 1.06 -2.53 10.54
CA HIS A 5 2.34 -1.87 10.75
C HIS A 5 2.26 -1.02 12.02
N VAL A 6 3.20 -1.23 12.95
CA VAL A 6 3.23 -0.55 14.26
C VAL A 6 4.47 0.32 14.46
N GLY A 7 5.43 0.28 13.54
CA GLY A 7 6.63 1.10 13.57
C GLY A 7 7.85 0.42 12.94
N SER A 8 8.97 1.14 12.97
CA SER A 8 10.26 0.71 12.42
C SER A 8 11.32 0.71 13.50
N LEU A 9 12.29 -0.20 13.39
CA LEU A 9 13.45 -0.29 14.27
C LEU A 9 14.71 -0.70 13.48
N HIS A 10 15.88 -0.45 14.06
CA HIS A 10 17.15 -0.91 13.53
C HIS A 10 17.57 -2.22 14.20
N ALA A 11 18.10 -3.17 13.43
CA ALA A 11 18.67 -4.42 13.89
C ALA A 11 19.69 -4.95 12.87
N PRO A 12 20.68 -5.75 13.29
CA PRO A 12 21.68 -6.32 12.39
C PRO A 12 21.12 -7.43 11.47
N ASP A 13 20.06 -8.11 11.90
CA ASP A 13 19.42 -9.22 11.18
C ASP A 13 17.95 -9.39 11.61
N ALA A 14 17.24 -10.30 10.94
CA ALA A 14 15.82 -10.54 11.17
C ALA A 14 15.53 -11.15 12.54
N GLU A 15 16.39 -12.01 13.09
CA GLU A 15 16.16 -12.64 14.39
C GLU A 15 16.22 -11.60 15.51
N MET A 16 17.22 -10.71 15.47
CA MET A 16 17.35 -9.61 16.41
C MET A 16 16.22 -8.59 16.22
N ALA A 17 15.77 -8.34 14.99
CA ALA A 17 14.62 -7.48 14.72
C ALA A 17 13.33 -7.98 15.40
N ILE A 18 13.06 -9.29 15.35
CA ILE A 18 11.89 -9.89 16.03
C ILE A 18 11.99 -9.75 17.54
N LYS A 19 13.17 -10.01 18.13
CA LYS A 19 13.40 -9.86 19.58
C LYS A 19 13.15 -8.42 20.03
N ASN A 20 13.72 -7.45 19.31
CA ASN A 20 13.54 -6.03 19.60
C ASN A 20 12.07 -5.60 19.42
N ALA A 21 11.40 -6.05 18.36
CA ALA A 21 9.98 -5.73 18.12
C ALA A 21 9.06 -6.31 19.20
N ARG A 22 9.33 -7.53 19.68
CA ARG A 22 8.59 -8.16 20.78
C ARG A 22 8.67 -7.34 22.06
N ASP A 23 9.84 -6.79 22.36
CA ASP A 23 10.05 -6.02 23.57
C ASP A 23 9.41 -4.63 23.47
N VAL A 24 9.60 -3.93 22.35
CA VAL A 24 9.14 -2.55 22.16
C VAL A 24 7.62 -2.48 21.92
N TYR A 25 7.07 -3.32 21.04
CA TYR A 25 5.70 -3.15 20.55
C TYR A 25 4.67 -4.08 21.19
N THR A 26 5.08 -5.26 21.67
CA THR A 26 4.13 -6.25 22.20
C THR A 26 4.26 -6.48 23.71
N ARG A 27 5.30 -5.91 24.35
CA ARG A 27 5.61 -6.13 25.79
C ARG A 27 5.65 -7.61 26.15
N ARG A 28 6.14 -8.45 25.23
CA ARG A 28 6.23 -9.92 25.37
C ARG A 28 4.90 -10.65 25.61
N ASN A 29 3.76 -10.05 25.23
CA ASN A 29 2.46 -10.67 25.39
C ASN A 29 2.35 -12.01 24.63
N GLU A 30 1.59 -12.95 25.19
CA GLU A 30 1.36 -14.28 24.61
C GLU A 30 0.40 -14.20 23.41
N GLY A 31 0.55 -15.11 22.45
CA GLY A 31 -0.38 -15.23 21.31
C GLY A 31 -0.23 -14.16 20.22
N VAL A 32 0.84 -13.36 20.22
CA VAL A 32 1.07 -12.33 19.19
C VAL A 32 2.04 -12.82 18.10
N SER A 33 1.59 -12.81 16.85
CA SER A 33 2.43 -13.04 15.68
C SER A 33 3.13 -11.74 15.24
N ILE A 34 4.45 -11.77 15.07
CA ILE A 34 5.27 -10.61 14.67
C ILE A 34 5.86 -10.87 13.28
N TRP A 35 5.68 -9.91 12.37
CA TRP A 35 6.35 -9.89 11.08
C TRP A 35 7.40 -8.78 11.07
N VAL A 36 8.59 -9.10 10.57
CA VAL A 36 9.64 -8.13 10.30
C VAL A 36 10.02 -8.23 8.83
N VAL A 37 10.31 -7.09 8.21
CA VAL A 37 10.74 -6.99 6.82
C VAL A 37 11.75 -5.86 6.73
N GLU A 38 12.83 -6.07 5.98
CA GLU A 38 13.79 -4.99 5.74
C GLU A 38 13.17 -3.93 4.84
N ALA A 39 13.42 -2.65 5.14
CA ALA A 39 12.84 -1.53 4.40
C ALA A 39 13.16 -1.59 2.89
N ARG A 40 14.36 -2.08 2.52
CA ARG A 40 14.77 -2.21 1.11
C ARG A 40 13.94 -3.21 0.30
N HIS A 41 13.16 -4.07 0.95
CA HIS A 41 12.27 -5.03 0.30
C HIS A 41 10.83 -4.50 0.15
N ILE A 42 10.54 -3.30 0.66
CA ILE A 42 9.24 -2.66 0.52
C ILE A 42 9.30 -1.67 -0.65
N ALA A 43 8.48 -1.90 -1.67
CA ALA A 43 8.20 -0.88 -2.70
C ALA A 43 7.08 0.04 -2.21
N ALA A 44 7.31 1.34 -2.25
CA ALA A 44 6.32 2.35 -1.88
C ALA A 44 5.93 3.18 -3.11
N SER A 45 4.65 3.55 -3.21
CA SER A 45 4.20 4.53 -4.19
C SER A 45 4.68 5.94 -3.81
N SER A 46 4.94 6.77 -4.81
CA SER A 46 5.26 8.17 -4.56
C SER A 46 4.02 8.93 -4.10
N PRO A 47 4.12 9.82 -3.09
CA PRO A 47 3.02 10.71 -2.74
C PRO A 47 2.51 11.58 -3.90
N SER A 48 3.38 11.93 -4.86
CA SER A 48 3.00 12.66 -6.07
C SER A 48 2.02 11.89 -6.95
N ASP A 49 2.04 10.56 -6.89
CA ASP A 49 1.26 9.69 -7.77
C ASP A 49 -0.10 9.34 -7.16
N LYS A 50 -0.47 9.99 -6.05
CA LYS A 50 -1.71 9.72 -5.33
C LYS A 50 -2.95 9.87 -6.22
N GLY A 51 -2.98 10.92 -7.04
CA GLY A 51 -4.08 11.22 -7.95
C GLY A 51 -4.38 10.08 -8.93
N PRO A 52 -3.41 9.68 -9.77
CA PRO A 52 -3.62 8.60 -10.72
C PRO A 52 -3.87 7.24 -10.05
N LEU A 53 -3.24 6.95 -8.91
CA LEU A 53 -3.34 5.63 -8.27
C LEU A 53 -4.61 5.42 -7.43
N TYR A 54 -5.13 6.46 -6.77
CA TYR A 54 -6.16 6.29 -5.74
C TYR A 54 -7.39 7.18 -5.88
N GLU A 55 -7.37 8.22 -6.72
CA GLU A 55 -8.58 9.03 -6.90
C GLU A 55 -9.68 8.25 -7.62
N PRO A 56 -10.93 8.32 -7.13
CA PRO A 56 -12.09 7.67 -7.75
C PRO A 56 -12.22 8.03 -9.23
N SER A 57 -12.67 7.08 -10.05
CA SER A 57 -12.93 7.33 -11.47
C SER A 57 -14.05 8.35 -11.71
N GLU A 58 -14.96 8.53 -10.74
CA GLU A 58 -16.08 9.48 -10.83
C GLU A 58 -15.63 10.94 -11.02
N SER A 59 -14.46 11.33 -10.52
CA SER A 59 -13.91 12.68 -10.73
C SER A 59 -13.25 12.86 -12.11
N LYS A 60 -13.12 11.79 -12.90
CA LYS A 60 -12.44 11.76 -14.21
C LYS A 60 -13.46 11.69 -15.34
N VAL A 61 -14.40 12.64 -15.33
CA VAL A 61 -15.56 12.71 -16.24
C VAL A 61 -15.14 12.72 -17.72
N TYR A 62 -13.96 13.25 -18.05
CA TYR A 62 -13.34 13.20 -19.40
C TYR A 62 -13.08 11.78 -19.94
N ARG A 63 -13.18 10.74 -19.10
CA ARG A 63 -13.09 9.33 -19.53
C ARG A 63 -14.44 8.74 -19.91
N HIS A 64 -15.54 9.48 -19.75
CA HIS A 64 -16.86 9.01 -20.16
C HIS A 64 -16.94 8.96 -21.70
N PRO A 65 -17.52 7.90 -22.29
CA PRO A 65 -17.62 7.74 -23.75
C PRO A 65 -18.20 8.97 -24.47
N THR A 66 -19.10 9.71 -23.81
CA THR A 66 -19.74 10.92 -24.34
C THR A 66 -18.78 12.08 -24.65
N PHE A 67 -17.55 12.06 -24.12
CA PHE A 67 -16.55 13.11 -24.38
C PHE A 67 -15.54 12.73 -25.49
N PHE A 68 -15.69 11.56 -26.12
CA PHE A 68 -14.86 11.17 -27.26
C PHE A 68 -15.63 11.39 -28.57
N ASP A 69 -14.98 11.96 -29.57
CA ASP A 69 -15.50 11.94 -30.94
C ASP A 69 -15.37 10.52 -31.48
N ILE A 70 -16.50 9.81 -31.54
CA ILE A 70 -16.56 8.44 -32.05
C ILE A 70 -16.67 8.50 -33.59
N PRO A 71 -15.74 7.87 -34.34
CA PRO A 71 -15.83 7.80 -35.79
C PRO A 71 -17.12 7.13 -36.26
N GLU A 72 -17.72 7.61 -37.34
CA GLU A 72 -18.99 7.09 -37.88
C GLU A 72 -18.92 5.58 -38.17
N ASP A 73 -17.75 5.07 -38.56
CA ASP A 73 -17.49 3.67 -38.90
C ASP A 73 -17.69 2.69 -37.72
N VAL A 74 -17.68 3.20 -36.47
CA VAL A 74 -17.80 2.37 -35.26
C VAL A 74 -19.26 2.18 -34.83
N GLY A 75 -20.18 3.02 -35.31
CA GLY A 75 -21.61 2.98 -34.96
C GLY A 75 -21.92 3.42 -33.52
N ALA A 76 -23.10 4.03 -33.31
CA ALA A 76 -23.57 4.38 -31.96
C ALA A 76 -23.91 3.09 -31.18
N MET A 77 -23.26 2.88 -30.02
CA MET A 77 -23.66 1.83 -29.06
C MET A 77 -24.92 2.22 -28.29
#